data_AF-A0A1G6UBB9-F1
#
_entry.id   AF-A0A1G6UBB9-F1
#
_cell.length_a   1.000
_cell.length_b   1.000
_cell.length_c   1.000
_cell.angle_alpha   90.00
_cell.angle_beta   90.00
_cell.angle_gamma   90.00
#
_symmetry.space_group_name_H-M   'P 1'
#
loop_
_entity.id
_entity.type
_entity.pdbx_description
1 polymer ?
#
loop_
_entity_poly.entity_id
_entity_poly.type
_entity_poly.pdbx_seq_one_letter_code
_entity_poly.pdbx_strand_id
1 'polypeptide(L)'
;MNDFRWQDLGDTKLKVGIFGADIFFKKYASTDLAMNKFSSYILSLTGFRKDQTQSIYRLAQVHDQSWREKRRIRELEELMAKSGGLNINSSQTGANSTGNSSDDSLDRLQKAKEMLEKKLINDSEFESIKAKIISSL
;
A
#
# COMPACT_ATOMS: atom_id res chain seq x y z
N MET A 1 -23.52 -20.29 -12.79
CA MET A 1 -23.09 -18.93 -13.19
C MET A 1 -21.81 -18.67 -12.42
N ASN A 2 -20.66 -18.56 -13.09
CA ASN A 2 -19.37 -18.43 -12.41
C ASN A 2 -19.06 -16.95 -12.23
N ASP A 3 -19.03 -16.49 -10.98
CA ASP A 3 -18.60 -15.14 -10.64
C ASP A 3 -17.09 -15.12 -10.34
N PHE A 4 -16.44 -14.02 -10.71
CA PHE A 4 -15.01 -13.80 -10.52
C PHE A 4 -14.79 -12.55 -9.68
N ARG A 5 -14.07 -12.70 -8.56
CA ARG A 5 -13.65 -11.57 -7.74
C ARG A 5 -12.52 -10.81 -8.43
N TRP A 6 -12.59 -9.49 -8.44
CA TRP A 6 -11.54 -8.63 -9.00
C TRP A 6 -10.16 -8.84 -8.35
N GLN A 7 -10.12 -9.29 -7.09
CA GLN A 7 -8.86 -9.58 -6.38
C GLN A 7 -8.10 -10.77 -6.98
N ASP A 8 -8.81 -11.74 -7.55
CA ASP A 8 -8.22 -12.96 -8.12
C ASP A 8 -7.84 -12.79 -9.59
N LEU A 9 -8.19 -11.65 -10.18
CA LEU A 9 -7.83 -11.27 -11.53
C LEU A 9 -6.36 -10.82 -11.55
N GLY A 10 -5.59 -11.36 -12.49
CA GLY A 10 -4.16 -11.15 -12.53
C GLY A 10 -3.63 -10.37 -13.71
N ASP A 11 -4.02 -10.76 -14.92
CA ASP A 11 -3.52 -10.14 -16.15
C ASP A 11 -4.65 -10.11 -17.16
N THR A 12 -4.86 -8.96 -17.79
CA THR A 12 -5.85 -8.79 -18.84
C THR A 12 -5.12 -8.42 -20.14
N LYS A 13 -5.43 -9.12 -21.22
CA LYS A 13 -4.85 -8.86 -22.54
C LYS A 13 -5.93 -8.55 -23.56
N LEU A 14 -5.65 -7.58 -24.42
CA LEU A 14 -6.51 -7.21 -25.54
C LEU A 14 -5.80 -7.54 -26.86
N LYS A 15 -6.50 -8.21 -27.77
CA LYS A 15 -6.07 -8.44 -29.15
C LYS A 15 -7.09 -7.79 -30.07
N VAL A 16 -6.70 -6.73 -30.76
CA VAL A 16 -7.57 -6.06 -31.72
C VAL A 16 -7.31 -6.62 -33.12
N GLY A 17 -8.35 -7.18 -33.74
CA GLY A 17 -8.33 -7.67 -35.11
C GLY A 17 -8.96 -6.69 -36.10
N ILE A 18 -9.07 -7.12 -37.36
CA ILE A 18 -9.67 -6.32 -38.44
C ILE A 18 -11.19 -6.18 -38.26
N PHE A 19 -11.87 -7.27 -37.88
CA PHE A 19 -13.33 -7.31 -37.77
C PHE A 19 -13.87 -7.27 -36.33
N GLY A 20 -13.01 -7.47 -35.34
CA GLY A 20 -13.41 -7.51 -33.93
C GLY A 20 -12.24 -7.40 -33.00
N ALA A 21 -12.49 -7.57 -31.70
CA ALA A 21 -11.45 -7.61 -30.69
C ALA A 21 -11.72 -8.75 -29.70
N ASP A 22 -10.63 -9.38 -29.27
CA ASP A 22 -10.62 -10.46 -28.30
C ASP A 22 -10.01 -9.95 -26.99
N ILE A 23 -10.62 -10.31 -25.86
CA ILE A 23 -10.10 -10.00 -24.53
C ILE A 23 -9.86 -11.30 -23.76
N PHE A 24 -8.72 -11.36 -23.09
CA PHE A 24 -8.27 -12.51 -22.31
C PHE A 24 -8.08 -12.07 -20.88
N PHE A 25 -8.71 -12.78 -19.95
CA PHE A 25 -8.52 -12.59 -18.52
C PHE A 25 -7.80 -13.78 -17.93
N LYS A 26 -6.71 -13.55 -17.19
CA LYS A 26 -6.04 -14.57 -16.41
C LYS A 26 -6.43 -14.44 -14.94
N LYS A 27 -6.84 -15.55 -14.36
CA LYS A 27 -7.10 -15.68 -12.92
C LYS A 27 -5.92 -16.39 -12.24
N TYR A 28 -5.50 -15.88 -11.09
CA TYR A 28 -4.56 -16.60 -10.23
C TYR A 28 -5.24 -17.79 -9.54
N ALA A 29 -4.55 -18.93 -9.44
CA ALA A 29 -5.06 -20.13 -8.77
C ALA A 29 -5.21 -19.94 -7.25
N SER A 30 -4.29 -19.18 -6.66
CA SER A 30 -4.24 -18.90 -5.23
C SER A 30 -4.15 -17.40 -4.98
N THR A 31 -4.95 -16.92 -4.03
CA THR A 31 -4.83 -15.58 -3.44
C THR A 31 -3.67 -15.51 -2.43
N ASP A 32 -3.14 -16.67 -2.02
CA ASP A 32 -1.98 -16.79 -1.15
C ASP A 32 -0.72 -16.30 -1.87
N LEU A 33 -0.08 -15.29 -1.27
CA LEU A 33 1.12 -14.64 -1.78
C LEU A 33 2.35 -15.56 -1.71
N ALA A 34 2.33 -16.57 -0.84
CA ALA A 34 3.42 -17.51 -0.62
C ALA A 34 3.44 -18.67 -1.62
N MET A 35 2.32 -18.97 -2.28
CA MET A 35 2.27 -20.02 -3.31
C MET A 35 2.51 -19.44 -4.70
N ASN A 36 3.41 -20.09 -5.43
CA ASN A 36 3.77 -19.76 -6.81
C ASN A 36 2.51 -19.46 -7.65
N LYS A 37 2.50 -18.31 -8.33
CA LYS A 37 1.35 -17.76 -9.08
C LYS A 37 1.07 -18.58 -10.34
N PHE A 38 0.65 -19.83 -10.18
CA PHE A 38 0.12 -20.61 -11.29
C PHE A 38 -1.18 -19.95 -11.76
N SER A 39 -1.24 -19.52 -13.01
CA SER A 39 -2.49 -19.07 -13.62
C SER A 39 -3.37 -20.30 -13.83
N SER A 40 -4.48 -20.39 -13.09
CA SER A 40 -5.36 -21.57 -13.11
C SER A 40 -6.37 -21.50 -14.25
N TYR A 41 -6.75 -20.31 -14.68
CA TYR A 41 -7.87 -20.14 -15.59
C TYR A 41 -7.68 -18.94 -16.51
N ILE A 42 -7.92 -19.14 -17.79
CA ILE A 42 -7.95 -18.10 -18.81
C ILE A 42 -9.37 -18.03 -19.36
N LEU A 43 -10.04 -16.90 -19.15
CA LEU A 43 -11.30 -16.59 -19.82
C LEU A 43 -10.97 -15.87 -21.13
N SER A 44 -11.33 -16.47 -22.27
CA SER A 44 -11.21 -15.83 -23.59
C SER A 44 -12.59 -15.42 -24.10
N LEU A 45 -12.75 -14.14 -24.36
CA LEU A 45 -13.93 -13.55 -24.98
C LEU A 45 -13.53 -13.05 -26.36
N THR A 46 -14.00 -13.71 -27.42
CA THR A 46 -13.57 -13.46 -28.80
C THR A 46 -14.68 -12.87 -29.66
N GLY A 47 -14.31 -12.09 -30.68
CA GLY A 47 -15.24 -11.60 -31.70
C GLY A 47 -16.18 -10.47 -31.26
N PHE A 48 -15.83 -9.72 -30.21
CA PHE A 48 -16.65 -8.60 -29.73
C PHE A 48 -16.38 -7.30 -30.52
N ARG A 49 -17.32 -6.35 -30.43
CA ARG A 49 -17.18 -5.01 -31.02
C ARG A 49 -16.00 -4.28 -30.38
N LYS A 50 -15.11 -3.74 -31.22
CA LYS A 50 -13.84 -3.13 -30.79
C LYS A 50 -14.01 -2.08 -29.69
N ASP A 51 -14.93 -1.12 -29.88
CA ASP A 51 -15.13 -0.03 -28.94
C ASP A 51 -15.55 -0.52 -27.55
N GLN A 52 -16.39 -1.55 -27.50
CA GLN A 52 -16.88 -2.17 -26.26
C GLN A 52 -15.78 -3.01 -25.61
N THR A 53 -15.04 -3.80 -26.39
CA THR A 53 -13.93 -4.59 -25.85
C THR A 53 -12.84 -3.69 -25.27
N GLN A 54 -12.56 -2.56 -25.92
CA GLN A 54 -11.56 -1.60 -25.47
C GLN A 54 -12.00 -0.87 -24.19
N SER A 55 -13.28 -0.54 -24.04
CA SER A 55 -13.79 0.07 -22.80
C SER A 55 -13.73 -0.90 -21.62
N ILE A 56 -14.12 -2.16 -21.84
CA ILE A 56 -13.99 -3.24 -20.84
C ILE A 56 -12.53 -3.44 -20.46
N TYR A 57 -11.63 -3.50 -21.45
CA TYR A 57 -10.20 -3.63 -21.21
C TYR A 57 -9.67 -2.48 -20.34
N ARG A 58 -10.05 -1.24 -20.63
CA ARG A 58 -9.62 -0.07 -19.85
C ARG A 58 -10.08 -0.17 -18.39
N LEU A 59 -11.34 -0.57 -18.16
CA LEU A 59 -11.87 -0.75 -16.82
C LEU A 59 -11.11 -1.85 -16.06
N ALA A 60 -10.90 -3.00 -16.71
CA ALA A 60 -10.15 -4.11 -16.14
C ALA A 60 -8.72 -3.70 -15.77
N GLN A 61 -8.07 -2.89 -16.60
CA GLN A 61 -6.71 -2.41 -16.36
C GLN A 61 -6.60 -1.47 -15.14
N VAL A 62 -7.57 -0.59 -14.94
CA VAL A 62 -7.64 0.29 -13.76
C VAL A 62 -7.76 -0.55 -12.49
N HIS A 63 -8.65 -1.54 -12.49
CA HIS A 63 -8.81 -2.45 -11.35
C HIS A 63 -7.54 -3.26 -11.09
N ASP A 64 -6.93 -3.84 -12.12
CA ASP A 64 -5.70 -4.62 -11.97
C ASP A 64 -4.55 -3.78 -11.38
N GLN A 65 -4.37 -2.53 -11.85
CA GLN A 65 -3.38 -1.63 -11.25
C GLN A 65 -3.67 -1.34 -9.77
N SER A 66 -4.93 -1.04 -9.42
CA SER A 66 -5.31 -0.77 -8.03
C SER A 66 -5.05 -1.97 -7.11
N TRP A 67 -5.28 -3.19 -7.61
CA TRP A 67 -5.06 -4.41 -6.84
C TRP A 67 -3.58 -4.79 -6.75
N ARG A 68 -2.80 -4.53 -7.81
CA ARG A 68 -1.34 -4.66 -7.77
C ARG A 68 -0.73 -3.74 -6.72
N GLU A 69 -1.17 -2.49 -6.65
CA GLU A 69 -0.68 -1.55 -5.65
C GLU A 69 -1.06 -1.98 -4.22
N LYS A 70 -2.31 -2.37 -3.99
CA LYS A 70 -2.75 -2.91 -2.69
C LYS A 70 -1.94 -4.14 -2.27
N ARG A 71 -1.62 -5.03 -3.21
CA ARG A 71 -0.78 -6.22 -2.95
C ARG A 71 0.65 -5.81 -2.60
N ARG A 72 1.21 -4.83 -3.30
CA ARG A 72 2.56 -4.28 -3.02
C ARG A 72 2.64 -3.66 -1.63
N ILE A 73 1.65 -2.86 -1.24
CA ILE A 73 1.61 -2.25 0.10
C ILE A 73 1.54 -3.33 1.17
N ARG A 74 0.64 -4.31 1.01
CA ARG A 74 0.55 -5.43 1.96
C ARG A 74 1.85 -6.22 2.07
N GLU A 75 2.52 -6.49 0.95
CA GLU A 75 3.82 -7.17 0.94
C GLU A 75 4.88 -6.38 1.72
N LEU A 76 4.91 -5.06 1.56
CA LEU A 76 5.81 -4.19 2.33
C LEU A 76 5.46 -4.17 3.82
N GLU A 77 4.18 -4.15 4.17
CA GLU A 77 3.70 -4.23 5.55
C GLU A 77 4.04 -5.58 6.20
N GLU A 78 3.86 -6.69 5.47
CA GLU A 78 4.22 -8.03 5.92
C GLU A 78 5.73 -8.17 6.11
N LEU A 79 6.54 -7.62 5.19
CA LEU A 79 7.99 -7.55 5.34
C LEU A 79 8.38 -6.72 6.57
N MET A 80 7.73 -5.57 6.78
CA MET A 80 7.95 -4.71 7.94
C MET A 80 7.58 -5.41 9.26
N ALA A 81 6.45 -6.13 9.28
CA ALA A 81 6.03 -6.94 10.42
C ALA A 81 7.01 -8.08 10.69
N LYS A 82 7.44 -8.78 9.64
CA LYS A 82 8.41 -9.90 9.72
C LYS A 82 9.81 -9.44 10.12
N SER A 83 10.21 -8.22 9.75
CA SER A 83 11.48 -7.61 10.17
C SER A 83 11.45 -7.01 11.58
N GLY A 84 10.36 -7.19 12.34
CA GLY A 84 10.23 -6.65 13.70
C GLY A 84 9.90 -5.17 13.71
N GLY A 85 8.78 -4.80 13.07
CA GLY A 85 8.33 -3.42 12.93
C GLY A 85 8.29 -2.65 14.26
N LEU A 86 9.24 -1.73 14.42
CA LEU A 86 9.16 -0.65 15.40
C LEU A 86 8.01 0.27 14.96
N ASN A 87 6.83 0.08 15.55
CA ASN A 87 5.69 0.94 15.31
C ASN A 87 5.90 2.28 16.04
N ILE A 88 6.58 3.23 15.39
CA ILE A 88 6.80 4.58 15.93
C ILE A 88 5.50 5.41 15.96
N ASN A 89 4.40 4.92 15.36
CA ASN A 89 3.14 5.66 15.24
C ASN A 89 1.89 5.01 15.84
N SER A 90 2.01 3.98 16.68
CA SER A 90 0.91 3.59 17.58
C SER A 90 1.16 4.14 18.98
N SER A 91 0.64 5.33 19.19
CA SER A 91 0.24 5.83 20.50
C SER A 91 -0.39 4.72 21.36
N GLN A 92 0.25 4.47 22.50
CA GLN A 92 -0.39 4.34 23.80
C GLN A 92 -1.24 3.08 24.04
N THR A 93 -0.59 2.03 24.53
CA THR A 93 -1.13 1.22 25.64
C THR A 93 0.00 0.70 26.53
N GLY A 94 0.16 1.36 27.68
CA GLY A 94 0.53 0.72 28.94
C GLY A 94 1.95 0.17 29.09
N ALA A 95 2.93 1.04 29.33
CA ALA A 95 4.07 0.70 30.17
C ALA A 95 4.28 1.83 31.19
N ASN A 96 3.86 1.55 32.42
CA ASN A 96 4.13 2.36 33.60
C ASN A 96 5.63 2.73 33.65
N SER A 97 5.91 4.03 33.54
CA SER A 97 7.11 4.64 34.11
C SER A 97 6.73 6.00 34.69
N THR A 98 6.22 5.94 35.92
CA THR A 98 6.08 7.11 36.79
C THR A 98 7.48 7.61 37.14
N GLY A 99 7.90 8.74 36.54
CA GLY A 99 9.15 9.41 36.88
C GLY A 99 9.38 10.69 36.08
N ASN A 100 9.22 11.84 36.75
CA ASN A 100 9.69 13.19 36.38
C ASN A 100 9.53 13.67 34.92
N SER A 101 8.32 14.11 34.57
CA SER A 101 7.95 14.57 33.22
C SER A 101 8.40 16.00 32.86
N SER A 102 8.77 16.82 33.84
CA SER A 102 9.05 18.25 33.62
C SER A 102 10.49 18.53 33.17
N ASP A 103 11.48 17.83 33.73
CA ASP A 103 12.90 18.06 33.44
C ASP A 103 13.29 17.51 32.05
N ASP A 104 12.74 16.34 31.72
CA ASP A 104 12.96 15.62 30.45
C ASP A 104 12.41 16.38 29.23
N SER A 105 11.42 17.26 29.43
CA SER A 105 10.77 18.03 28.37
C SER A 105 11.65 19.18 27.87
N LEU A 106 12.40 19.83 28.77
CA LEU A 106 13.33 20.91 28.42
C LEU A 106 14.56 20.38 27.67
N ASP A 107 15.10 19.25 28.12
CA ASP A 107 16.22 18.57 27.45
C ASP A 107 15.86 18.10 26.03
N ARG A 108 14.63 17.64 25.83
CA ARG A 108 14.12 17.24 24.51
C ARG A 108 13.97 18.44 23.56
N LEU A 109 13.55 19.60 24.08
CA LEU A 109 13.49 20.84 23.29
C LEU A 109 14.89 21.32 22.89
N GLN A 110 15.87 21.21 23.80
CA GLN A 110 17.25 21.59 23.51
C GLN A 110 17.88 20.70 22.44
N LYS A 111 17.66 19.38 22.50
CA LYS A 111 18.12 18.43 21.47
C LYS A 111 17.46 18.69 20.11
N ALA A 112 16.16 18.97 20.08
CA ALA A 112 15.46 19.30 18.85
C ALA A 112 16.03 20.57 18.18
N LYS A 113 16.43 21.58 18.98
CA LYS A 113 17.06 22.81 18.47
C LYS A 113 18.45 22.53 17.88
N GLU A 114 19.25 21.69 18.52
CA GLU A 114 20.58 21.30 18.03
C GLU A 114 20.48 20.51 16.71
N MET A 115 19.44 19.68 16.55
CA MET A 115 19.19 18.95 15.29
C MET A 115 18.80 19.88 14.14
N LEU A 116 18.07 20.96 14.42
CA LEU A 116 17.75 22.01 13.43
C LEU A 116 19.03 22.76 13.01
N GLU A 117 19.88 23.12 13.97
CA GLU A 117 21.15 23.82 13.71
C GLU A 117 22.11 22.96 12.87
N LYS A 118 22.10 21.65 13.09
CA LYS A 118 22.85 20.67 12.28
C LYS A 118 22.19 20.34 10.93
N LYS A 119 21.05 20.95 10.58
CA LYS A 119 20.23 20.66 9.37
C LYS A 119 19.82 19.19 9.22
N LEU A 120 19.70 18.45 10.34
CA LEU A 120 19.20 17.07 10.30
C LEU A 120 17.67 17.01 10.15
N ILE A 121 16.99 18.08 10.54
CA ILE A 121 15.53 18.22 10.47
C ILE A 121 15.16 19.56 9.84
N ASN A 122 13.99 19.62 9.22
CA ASN A 122 13.43 20.82 8.61
C ASN A 122 12.54 21.60 9.60
N ASP A 123 12.29 22.89 9.34
CA ASP A 123 11.53 23.79 10.22
C ASP A 123 10.12 23.24 10.56
N SER A 124 9.47 22.58 9.59
CA SER A 124 8.16 21.95 9.78
C SER A 124 8.19 20.78 10.76
N GLU A 125 9.30 20.02 10.78
CA GLU A 125 9.47 18.87 11.67
C GLU A 125 9.78 19.34 13.09
N PHE A 126 10.59 20.40 13.23
CA PHE A 126 10.87 21.01 14.53
C PHE A 126 9.61 21.56 15.20
N GLU A 127 8.75 22.30 14.48
CA GLU A 127 7.50 22.81 15.04
C GLU A 127 6.54 21.67 15.44
N SER A 128 6.53 20.55 14.70
CA SER A 128 5.73 19.38 15.06
C SER A 128 6.20 18.72 16.36
N ILE A 129 7.52 18.63 16.57
CA ILE A 129 8.14 18.07 17.78
C ILE A 129 7.89 19.00 18.97
N LYS A 130 8.05 20.31 18.77
CA LYS A 130 7.78 21.33 19.78
C LYS A 130 6.32 21.32 20.23
N ALA A 131 5.36 21.25 19.30
CA ALA A 131 3.94 21.14 19.63
C ALA A 131 3.63 19.87 20.43
N LYS A 132 4.26 18.75 20.08
CA LYS A 132 4.12 17.47 20.80
C LYS A 132 4.68 17.53 22.23
N ILE A 133 5.81 18.21 22.43
CA ILE A 133 6.42 18.38 23.77
C ILE A 133 5.58 19.32 24.64
N ILE A 134 5.11 20.45 24.09
CA ILE A 134 4.25 21.38 24.82
C ILE A 134 2.92 20.71 25.20
N SER A 135 2.35 19.87 24.33
CA SER A 135 1.14 19.09 24.63
C SER A 135 1.35 17.99 25.67
N SER A 136 2.60 17.63 25.96
CA SER A 136 2.95 16.61 26.97
C SER A 136 3.30 17.18 28.34
N LEU A 137 3.30 18.51 28.46
CA LEU A 137 3.54 19.24 29.70
C LEU A 137 2.26 19.36 30.55
#